data_AF-A0A519QKK0-F1
#
_entry.id   AF-A0A519QKK0-F1
#
_cell.length_a   1.000
_cell.length_b   1.000
_cell.length_c   1.000
_cell.angle_alpha   90.00
_cell.angle_beta   90.00
_cell.angle_gamma   90.00
#
_symmetry.space_group_name_H-M   'P 1'
#
loop_
_entity.id
_entity.type
_entity.pdbx_description
1 polymer ?
#
loop_
_entity_poly.entity_id
_entity_poly.type
_entity_poly.pdbx_seq_one_letter_code
_entity_poly.pdbx_strand_id
1 'polypeptide(L)'
;MDSEENTYLGLFALDFNNLSITTKFSECGEWGGHVEGMKIYSEVYSKSFKLDYYKIDYDCKQIMQNLISSDTIIKKTINLDTKQQNAVISYLKQSTAQKMRVWNISHSANHYIVNNQDSTFFISLHDASEESLKNYNNLLSKLNLK
;
A
#
# COMPACT_ATOMS: atom_id res chain seq x y z
N MET A 1 16.69 -29.60 -29.74
CA MET A 1 15.46 -29.99 -29.02
C MET A 1 15.45 -29.07 -27.82
N ASP A 2 15.16 -27.77 -28.02
CA ASP A 2 15.56 -26.72 -27.07
C ASP A 2 14.54 -25.57 -27.06
N SER A 3 13.35 -25.78 -26.49
CA SER A 3 12.38 -24.68 -26.34
C SER A 3 11.55 -24.70 -25.07
N GLU A 4 11.73 -25.66 -24.16
CA GLU A 4 10.86 -25.78 -22.97
C GLU A 4 11.44 -25.18 -21.68
N GLU A 5 12.76 -25.01 -21.57
CA GLU A 5 13.40 -24.52 -20.33
C GLU A 5 13.22 -23.00 -20.07
N ASN A 6 12.98 -22.19 -21.11
CA ASN A 6 12.87 -20.73 -20.95
C ASN A 6 11.48 -20.25 -20.45
N THR A 7 10.46 -21.09 -20.56
CA THR A 7 9.07 -20.70 -20.23
C THR A 7 8.84 -20.69 -18.71
N TYR A 8 9.48 -21.63 -17.99
CA TYR A 8 9.34 -21.74 -16.53
C TYR A 8 10.05 -20.61 -15.79
N LEU A 9 11.26 -20.21 -16.19
CA LEU A 9 11.96 -19.06 -15.62
C LEU A 9 11.19 -17.73 -15.83
N GLY A 10 10.52 -17.58 -16.98
CA GLY A 10 9.63 -16.46 -17.23
C GLY A 10 8.39 -16.44 -16.32
N LEU A 11 7.80 -17.60 -16.04
CA LEU A 11 6.67 -17.75 -15.11
C LEU A 11 7.06 -17.48 -13.65
N PHE A 12 8.22 -17.95 -13.20
CA PHE A 12 8.73 -17.65 -11.85
C PHE A 12 9.02 -16.15 -11.68
N ALA A 13 9.61 -15.48 -12.67
CA ALA A 13 9.87 -14.04 -12.60
C ALA A 13 8.59 -13.16 -12.54
N LEU A 14 7.44 -13.68 -12.98
CA LEU A 14 6.19 -12.94 -13.07
C LEU A 14 5.38 -12.90 -11.76
N ASP A 15 5.61 -13.84 -10.83
CA ASP A 15 4.85 -13.94 -9.57
C ASP A 15 5.50 -13.21 -8.38
N PHE A 16 6.74 -12.71 -8.55
CA PHE A 16 7.48 -11.97 -7.51
C PHE A 16 7.34 -10.44 -7.58
N ASN A 17 6.78 -9.89 -8.67
CA ASN A 17 6.68 -8.44 -8.88
C ASN A 17 5.41 -7.85 -8.25
N ASN A 18 5.16 -8.22 -7.00
CA ASN A 18 4.04 -7.72 -6.23
C ASN A 18 4.51 -6.54 -5.38
N LEU A 19 3.95 -5.37 -5.63
CA LEU A 19 4.17 -4.17 -4.83
C LEU A 19 3.05 -4.04 -3.81
N SER A 20 3.41 -3.89 -2.54
CA SER A 20 2.50 -3.63 -1.45
C SER A 20 2.65 -2.19 -0.98
N ILE A 21 1.52 -1.51 -0.78
CA ILE A 21 1.44 -0.21 -0.13
C ILE A 21 0.53 -0.37 1.08
N THR A 22 1.04 -0.12 2.27
CA THR A 22 0.29 -0.23 3.52
C THR A 22 0.39 1.09 4.26
N THR A 23 -0.73 1.62 4.74
CA THR A 23 -0.78 2.81 5.57
C THR A 23 -1.49 2.48 6.87
N LYS A 24 -0.85 2.80 7.99
CA LYS A 24 -1.43 2.71 9.33
C LYS A 24 -1.65 4.12 9.83
N PHE A 25 -2.87 4.41 10.24
CA PHE A 25 -3.22 5.74 10.71
C PHE A 25 -3.20 5.80 12.23
N SER A 26 -3.05 7.01 12.78
CA SER A 26 -2.86 7.26 14.22
C SER A 26 -4.02 8.03 14.87
N GLU A 27 -5.21 8.03 14.28
CA GLU A 27 -6.36 8.80 14.80
C GLU A 27 -6.88 8.32 16.17
N CYS A 28 -6.55 7.10 16.60
CA CYS A 28 -6.77 6.62 17.97
C CYS A 28 -5.55 6.85 18.90
N GLY A 29 -4.59 7.71 18.51
CA GLY A 29 -3.43 8.06 19.32
C GLY A 29 -2.40 6.93 19.43
N GLU A 30 -1.90 6.67 20.64
CA GLU A 30 -0.89 5.61 20.91
C GLU A 30 -1.40 4.20 20.56
N TRP A 31 -2.72 4.04 20.47
CA TRP A 31 -3.37 2.78 20.12
C TRP A 31 -3.48 2.55 18.61
N GLY A 32 -3.01 3.49 17.79
CA GLY A 32 -3.04 3.40 16.34
C GLY A 32 -4.34 3.95 15.75
N GLY A 33 -4.92 3.23 14.80
CA GLY A 33 -6.04 3.68 13.98
C GLY A 33 -6.30 2.68 12.87
N HIS A 34 -7.14 3.04 11.91
CA HIS A 34 -7.44 2.21 10.76
C HIS A 34 -6.18 1.87 9.96
N VAL A 35 -6.27 0.75 9.24
CA VAL A 35 -5.20 0.26 8.38
C VAL A 35 -5.75 0.10 6.99
N GLU A 36 -5.03 0.65 6.02
CA GLU A 36 -5.34 0.48 4.60
C GLU A 36 -4.17 -0.20 3.91
N GLY A 37 -4.48 -1.10 2.96
CA GLY A 37 -3.46 -1.76 2.17
C GLY A 37 -3.87 -2.00 0.73
N MET A 38 -2.88 -1.98 -0.14
CA MET A 38 -3.00 -2.22 -1.57
C MET A 38 -1.93 -3.23 -1.97
N LYS A 39 -2.34 -4.32 -2.61
CA LYS A 39 -1.43 -5.24 -3.29
C LYS A 39 -1.59 -5.07 -4.78
N ILE A 40 -0.53 -4.63 -5.45
CA ILE A 40 -0.48 -4.42 -6.89
C ILE A 40 0.32 -5.57 -7.51
N TYR A 41 -0.23 -6.19 -8.54
CA TYR A 41 0.35 -7.36 -9.18
C TYR A 41 0.00 -7.42 -10.67
N SER A 42 0.86 -8.08 -11.44
CA SER A 42 0.58 -8.41 -12.84
C SER A 42 -0.15 -9.74 -12.93
N GLU A 43 -1.31 -9.77 -13.58
CA GLU A 43 -2.00 -11.00 -13.90
C GLU A 43 -1.58 -11.47 -15.30
N VAL A 44 -0.76 -12.53 -15.34
CA VAL A 44 -0.10 -13.01 -16.57
C VAL A 44 -1.09 -13.39 -17.65
N TYR A 45 -2.16 -14.11 -17.29
CA TYR A 45 -3.14 -14.62 -18.24
C TYR A 45 -3.97 -13.52 -18.92
N SER A 46 -4.34 -12.48 -18.18
CA SER A 46 -5.10 -11.35 -18.72
C SER A 46 -4.21 -10.21 -19.23
N LYS A 47 -2.89 -10.32 -19.06
CA LYS A 47 -1.89 -9.28 -19.39
C LYS A 47 -2.28 -7.90 -18.82
N SER A 48 -2.83 -7.90 -17.61
CA SER A 48 -3.31 -6.69 -16.94
C SER A 48 -2.64 -6.51 -15.58
N PHE A 49 -2.55 -5.26 -15.12
CA PHE A 49 -2.18 -4.97 -13.74
C PHE A 49 -3.45 -4.89 -12.91
N LYS A 50 -3.43 -5.54 -11.75
CA LYS A 50 -4.52 -5.53 -10.78
C LYS A 50 -4.07 -4.93 -9.47
N LEU A 51 -5.04 -4.47 -8.70
CA LEU A 51 -4.86 -3.97 -7.35
C LEU A 51 -5.95 -4.55 -6.46
N ASP A 52 -5.54 -5.24 -5.40
CA ASP A 52 -6.40 -5.64 -4.29
C ASP A 52 -6.25 -4.62 -3.16
N TYR A 53 -7.33 -3.90 -2.85
CA TYR A 53 -7.41 -2.95 -1.76
C TYR A 53 -8.15 -3.56 -0.57
N TYR A 54 -7.66 -3.27 0.63
CA TYR A 54 -8.38 -3.51 1.86
C TYR A 54 -8.31 -2.33 2.82
N LYS A 55 -9.36 -2.14 3.60
CA LYS A 55 -9.41 -1.22 4.74
C LYS A 55 -9.94 -1.97 5.95
N ILE A 56 -9.22 -1.87 7.04
CA ILE A 56 -9.58 -2.42 8.35
C ILE A 56 -9.84 -1.21 9.24
N ASP A 57 -11.11 -0.96 9.53
CA ASP A 57 -11.52 0.10 10.45
C ASP A 57 -11.56 -0.45 11.88
N TYR A 58 -11.18 0.40 12.82
CA TYR A 58 -11.26 0.11 14.24
C TYR A 58 -12.10 1.15 14.96
N ASP A 59 -12.91 0.69 15.92
CA ASP A 59 -13.53 1.59 16.89
C ASP A 59 -12.52 1.92 17.99
N CYS A 60 -12.03 3.16 18.01
CA CYS A 60 -11.09 3.62 19.03
C CYS A 60 -11.61 3.38 20.47
N LYS A 61 -12.93 3.44 20.69
CA LYS A 61 -13.52 3.22 22.02
C LYS A 61 -13.38 1.76 22.48
N GLN A 62 -13.51 0.81 21.55
CA GLN A 62 -13.38 -0.61 21.84
C GLN A 62 -11.90 -1.00 22.03
N ILE A 63 -10.99 -0.43 21.23
CA ILE A 63 -9.53 -0.60 21.43
C ILE A 63 -9.11 -0.12 22.82
N MET A 64 -9.54 1.08 23.24
CA MET A 64 -9.22 1.61 24.57
C MET A 64 -9.75 0.75 25.73
N GLN A 65 -10.77 -0.08 25.47
CA GLN A 65 -11.35 -1.01 26.44
C GLN A 65 -10.74 -2.42 26.36
N ASN A 66 -9.68 -2.63 25.56
CA ASN A 66 -9.08 -3.94 25.25
C ASN A 66 -10.07 -4.95 24.65
N LEU A 67 -11.15 -4.47 24.03
CA LEU A 67 -12.09 -5.29 23.29
C LEU A 67 -11.60 -5.33 21.84
N ILE A 68 -10.99 -6.44 21.45
CA ILE A 68 -10.50 -6.63 20.07
C ILE A 68 -11.68 -7.05 19.20
N SER A 69 -12.33 -6.09 18.57
CA SER A 69 -13.31 -6.31 17.50
C SER A 69 -12.83 -5.57 16.26
N SER A 70 -12.46 -6.33 15.23
CA SER A 70 -12.24 -5.78 13.89
C SER A 70 -13.62 -5.53 13.28
N ASP A 71 -14.13 -4.31 13.35
CA ASP A 71 -15.55 -4.07 13.11
C ASP A 71 -15.93 -3.89 11.63
N THR A 72 -15.00 -3.61 10.72
CA THR A 72 -15.29 -3.66 9.27
C THR A 72 -14.04 -3.92 8.43
N ILE A 73 -14.12 -4.90 7.52
CA ILE A 73 -13.12 -5.12 6.47
C ILE A 73 -13.76 -4.79 5.12
N ILE A 74 -13.34 -3.68 4.53
CA ILE A 74 -13.70 -3.33 3.14
C ILE A 74 -12.66 -3.97 2.23
N LYS A 75 -13.10 -4.63 1.16
CA LYS A 75 -12.21 -5.19 0.12
C LYS A 75 -12.69 -4.78 -1.27
N LYS A 76 -11.76 -4.43 -2.14
CA LYS A 76 -12.05 -4.08 -3.54
C LYS A 76 -10.90 -4.51 -4.44
N THR A 77 -11.22 -5.16 -5.55
CA THR A 77 -10.24 -5.48 -6.60
C THR A 77 -10.54 -4.62 -7.82
N ILE A 78 -9.52 -3.98 -8.38
CA ILE A 78 -9.63 -3.18 -9.60
C ILE A 78 -8.56 -3.57 -10.61
N ASN A 79 -8.89 -3.44 -11.90
CA ASN A 79 -7.89 -3.41 -12.96
C ASN A 79 -7.28 -2.01 -13.03
N LEU A 80 -5.96 -1.92 -13.17
CA LEU A 80 -5.23 -0.67 -13.28
C LEU A 80 -5.02 -0.29 -14.74
N ASP A 81 -5.66 0.80 -15.18
CA ASP A 81 -5.33 1.45 -16.45
C ASP A 81 -4.00 2.22 -16.36
N THR A 82 -3.53 2.75 -17.50
CA THR A 82 -2.28 3.52 -17.56
C THR A 82 -2.29 4.77 -16.66
N LYS A 83 -3.43 5.43 -16.47
CA LYS A 83 -3.53 6.62 -15.61
C LYS A 83 -3.38 6.23 -14.14
N GLN A 84 -3.99 5.13 -13.74
CA GLN A 84 -3.91 4.57 -12.39
C GLN A 84 -2.51 4.03 -12.08
N GLN A 85 -1.87 3.34 -13.03
CA GLN A 85 -0.46 2.93 -12.90
C GLN A 85 0.46 4.15 -12.71
N ASN A 86 0.25 5.21 -13.49
CA ASN A 86 1.00 6.47 -13.33
C ASN A 86 0.74 7.14 -11.97
N ALA A 87 -0.46 7.00 -11.40
CA ALA A 87 -0.76 7.49 -10.06
C ALA A 87 0.07 6.77 -8.99
N VAL A 88 0.18 5.43 -9.08
CA VAL A 88 1.05 4.63 -8.20
C VAL A 88 2.50 5.08 -8.34
N ILE A 89 3.03 5.18 -9.56
CA ILE A 89 4.42 5.61 -9.81
C ILE A 89 4.68 7.01 -9.23
N SER A 90 3.72 7.92 -9.38
CA SER A 90 3.81 9.26 -8.80
C SER A 90 3.86 9.22 -7.28
N TYR A 91 3.04 8.40 -6.64
CA TYR A 91 3.04 8.21 -5.19
C TYR A 91 4.36 7.63 -4.68
N LEU A 92 4.95 6.67 -5.42
CA LEU A 92 6.27 6.12 -5.09
C LEU A 92 7.36 7.19 -5.10
N LYS A 93 7.39 8.03 -6.15
CA LYS A 93 8.36 9.14 -6.23
C LYS A 93 8.19 10.14 -5.08
N GLN A 94 6.94 10.48 -4.74
CA GLN A 94 6.63 11.35 -3.61
C GLN A 94 7.07 10.73 -2.29
N SER A 95 6.79 9.45 -2.06
CA SER A 95 7.17 8.72 -0.85
C SER A 95 8.69 8.66 -0.68
N THR A 96 9.43 8.36 -1.76
CA THR A 96 10.91 8.39 -1.73
C THR A 96 11.42 9.80 -1.41
N ALA A 97 10.87 10.84 -2.04
CA ALA A 97 11.28 12.22 -1.78
C ALA A 97 11.00 12.62 -0.32
N GLN A 98 9.84 12.23 0.22
CA GLN A 98 9.51 12.48 1.63
C GLN A 98 10.43 11.73 2.58
N LYS A 99 10.84 10.49 2.25
CA LYS A 99 11.78 9.72 3.07
C LYS A 99 13.11 10.45 3.28
N MET A 100 13.54 11.21 2.27
CA MET A 100 14.77 12.00 2.33
C MET A 100 14.61 13.35 3.04
N ARG A 101 13.37 13.79 3.33
CA ARG A 101 13.06 15.11 3.89
C ARG A 101 12.56 15.06 5.33
N VAL A 102 11.93 13.96 5.75
CA VAL A 102 11.40 13.81 7.12
C VAL A 102 12.56 13.67 8.11
N TRP A 103 12.74 14.69 8.95
CA TRP A 103 13.80 14.76 9.97
C TRP A 103 13.32 14.35 11.37
N ASN A 104 12.01 14.42 11.66
CA ASN A 104 11.45 14.21 13.00
C ASN A 104 10.37 13.12 13.02
N ILE A 105 10.45 12.23 14.01
CA ILE A 105 9.53 11.10 14.23
C ILE A 105 8.70 11.42 15.48
N SER A 106 7.39 11.62 15.33
CA SER A 106 6.44 11.76 16.46
C SER A 106 5.78 10.43 16.75
N HIS A 107 5.51 10.11 18.02
CA HIS A 107 4.85 8.86 18.44
C HIS A 107 3.38 8.72 18.00
N SER A 108 2.77 9.80 17.49
CA SER A 108 1.37 9.81 17.02
C SER A 108 1.28 10.08 15.52
N ALA A 109 2.29 9.67 14.76
CA ALA A 109 2.36 9.86 13.31
C ALA A 109 1.74 8.69 12.53
N ASN A 110 1.29 8.95 11.31
CA ASN A 110 0.87 7.90 10.39
C ASN A 110 2.12 7.14 9.89
N HIS A 111 1.92 5.86 9.58
CA HIS A 111 2.97 5.00 9.06
C HIS A 111 2.66 4.58 7.63
N TYR A 112 3.41 5.10 6.66
CA TYR A 112 3.30 4.74 5.24
C TYR A 112 4.43 3.78 4.88
N ILE A 113 4.07 2.61 4.37
CA ILE A 113 4.98 1.54 4.02
C ILE A 113 4.76 1.20 2.55
N VAL A 114 5.85 1.11 1.81
CA VAL A 114 5.86 0.53 0.46
C VAL A 114 6.93 -0.53 0.43
N ASN A 115 6.57 -1.73 -0.01
CA ASN A 115 7.54 -2.80 -0.16
C ASN A 115 7.17 -3.74 -1.30
N ASN A 116 8.15 -4.40 -1.90
CA ASN A 116 7.88 -5.56 -2.73
C ASN A 116 7.85 -6.84 -1.86
N GLN A 117 7.40 -7.94 -2.47
CA GLN A 117 7.19 -9.21 -1.78
C GLN A 117 8.48 -9.80 -1.17
N ASP A 118 9.63 -9.62 -1.82
CA ASP A 118 10.93 -10.09 -1.32
C ASP A 118 11.66 -9.05 -0.43
N SER A 119 11.04 -7.88 -0.22
CA SER A 119 11.57 -6.76 0.57
C SER A 119 12.89 -6.15 0.07
N THR A 120 13.34 -6.46 -1.15
CA THR A 120 14.50 -5.81 -1.77
C THR A 120 14.24 -4.33 -2.11
N PHE A 121 12.98 -3.95 -2.28
CA PHE A 121 12.51 -2.58 -2.33
C PHE A 121 11.66 -2.28 -1.09
N PHE A 122 12.08 -1.31 -0.27
CA PHE A 122 11.40 -0.95 0.96
C PHE A 122 11.49 0.54 1.26
N ILE A 123 10.34 1.18 1.45
CA ILE A 123 10.18 2.55 1.93
C ILE A 123 9.29 2.51 3.17
N SER A 124 9.75 3.12 4.26
CA SER A 124 9.00 3.21 5.51
C SER A 124 9.07 4.63 6.05
N LEU A 125 7.92 5.29 6.13
CA LEU A 125 7.75 6.68 6.52
C LEU A 125 6.87 6.76 7.76
N HIS A 126 7.44 7.15 8.88
CA HIS A 126 6.68 7.52 10.07
C HIS A 126 6.58 9.03 10.09
N ASP A 127 5.45 9.57 9.64
CA ASP A 127 5.32 10.99 9.31
C ASP A 127 3.94 11.55 9.69
N ALA A 128 3.97 12.65 10.44
CA ALA A 128 2.79 13.41 10.83
C ALA A 128 2.50 14.58 9.87
N SER A 129 3.30 14.75 8.81
CA SER A 129 3.10 15.83 7.85
C SER A 129 1.79 15.68 7.09
N GLU A 130 1.13 16.82 6.84
CA GLU A 130 -0.03 16.89 5.96
C GLU A 130 0.31 16.46 4.52
N GLU A 131 1.58 16.59 4.11
CA GLU A 131 2.01 16.27 2.75
C GLU A 131 1.92 14.77 2.47
N SER A 132 2.40 13.92 3.37
CA SER A 132 2.31 12.45 3.22
C SER A 132 0.85 11.98 3.19
N LEU A 133 0.01 12.53 4.07
CA LEU A 133 -1.42 12.23 4.10
C LEU A 133 -2.11 12.69 2.81
N LYS A 134 -1.79 13.89 2.32
CA LYS A 134 -2.31 14.43 1.06
C LYS A 134 -1.90 13.57 -0.14
N ASN A 135 -0.64 13.13 -0.18
CA ASN A 135 -0.13 12.27 -1.24
C ASN A 135 -0.87 10.92 -1.28
N TYR A 136 -1.10 10.32 -0.10
CA TYR A 136 -1.86 9.08 0.01
C TYR A 136 -3.33 9.25 -0.41
N ASN A 137 -4.00 10.29 0.09
CA ASN A 137 -5.39 10.59 -0.29
C ASN A 137 -5.57 10.88 -1.79
N ASN A 138 -4.56 11.52 -2.40
CA ASN A 138 -4.55 11.74 -3.84
C ASN A 138 -4.40 10.43 -4.63
N LEU A 139 -3.59 9.48 -4.13
CA LEU A 139 -3.50 8.15 -4.70
C LEU A 139 -4.87 7.44 -4.66
N LEU A 140 -5.52 7.39 -3.49
CA LEU A 140 -6.85 6.76 -3.34
C LEU A 140 -7.89 7.35 -4.30
N SER A 141 -7.92 8.69 -4.41
CA SER A 141 -8.81 9.39 -5.34
C SER A 141 -8.55 8.98 -6.80
N LYS A 142 -7.29 8.98 -7.24
CA LYS A 142 -6.92 8.58 -8.60
C LYS A 142 -7.17 7.10 -8.90
N LEU A 143 -7.20 6.26 -7.87
CA LEU A 143 -7.54 4.84 -7.97
C LEU A 143 -9.05 4.58 -7.86
N ASN A 144 -9.87 5.61 -7.59
CA ASN A 144 -11.30 5.46 -7.30
C ASN A 144 -11.57 4.52 -6.11
N LEU A 145 -10.76 4.63 -5.06
CA LEU A 145 -10.86 3.87 -3.80
C LEU A 145 -11.39 4.70 -2.64
N LYS A 146 -11.60 6.01 -2.85
CA LYS A 146 -12.17 6.94 -1.88
C LYS A 146 -13.70 6.94 -1.93
#